data_AF-A0A2P5DGC7-F1
#
_entry.id   AF-A0A2P5DGC7-F1
#
_cell.length_a   1.000
_cell.length_b   1.000
_cell.length_c   1.000
_cell.angle_alpha   90.00
_cell.angle_beta   90.00
_cell.angle_gamma   90.00
#
_symmetry.space_group_name_H-M   'P 1'
#
loop_
_entity.id
_entity.type
_entity.pdbx_description
1 polymer ?
#
loop_
_entity_poly.entity_id
_entity_poly.type
_entity_poly.pdbx_seq_one_letter_code
_entity_poly.pdbx_strand_id
1 'polypeptide(L)'
;MALLTHIVLFLFLFSLLTPTLLCSSSPVPNPELVVEEVHKSIANASRSRRNLGYLSCGTGNPIDDCWRCDPNWEKNRQRLADCAIGFGKNAVGGRDGRIYVVTDSSDDDVVNPKPGTLRYGVIQDEPLWIIFGRDMVIKLKEELIMNSFKTLDGRGASVHIAGGPCITVQFVTNIIIHGLNIHDCKPGGNAMVRDSPHHFGWRTISDGDGVSIFGGSHVWVDHCSLSNCRDGLIDAIHGSTAITISNNYMTHHDKVMLLGHSDSYTQDKSMQVTIAFNHFGEGLVQRMPRCRHGYFHVVNNDYTHWEMYAIGGSADPTINSQGNRFLAPDDRFSKEVTKHEDAPESEWRNWNWRSEGDLMVNGAFFTASGAGASSSYAKASSLGARPSSLVGTITTNAGALNCRKGSRC
;
A
#
# COMPACT_ATOMS: atom_id res chain seq x y z
N MET A 1 -16.55 80.11 14.88
CA MET A 1 -15.51 79.19 15.40
C MET A 1 -15.97 77.76 15.15
N ALA A 2 -15.47 77.15 14.08
CA ALA A 2 -15.44 75.71 13.83
C ALA A 2 -14.87 75.55 12.42
N LEU A 3 -13.81 74.75 12.24
CA LEU A 3 -13.75 73.81 11.12
C LEU A 3 -12.74 72.70 11.44
N LEU A 4 -13.12 71.53 10.98
CA LEU A 4 -12.72 70.20 11.42
C LEU A 4 -11.74 69.59 10.40
N THR A 5 -10.81 68.77 10.90
CA THR A 5 -10.24 67.53 10.30
C THR A 5 -9.51 67.58 8.96
N HIS A 6 -8.35 66.89 8.88
CA HIS A 6 -8.11 65.67 8.09
C HIS A 6 -6.74 65.06 8.50
N ILE A 7 -6.74 63.87 9.12
CA ILE A 7 -5.56 63.03 9.34
C ILE A 7 -5.68 61.85 8.39
N VAL A 8 -4.70 61.67 7.52
CA VAL A 8 -4.62 60.55 6.56
C VAL A 8 -4.03 59.34 7.28
N LEU A 9 -4.81 58.26 7.39
CA LEU A 9 -4.38 56.97 7.93
C LEU A 9 -3.97 56.04 6.77
N PHE A 10 -2.70 55.65 6.75
CA PHE A 10 -2.18 54.63 5.82
C PHE A 10 -2.64 53.24 6.29
N LEU A 11 -3.55 52.61 5.55
CA LEU A 11 -3.93 51.21 5.74
C LEU A 11 -2.99 50.33 4.91
N PHE A 12 -2.08 49.61 5.57
CA PHE A 12 -1.33 48.51 4.97
C PHE A 12 -2.30 47.34 4.71
N LEU A 13 -2.54 47.04 3.44
CA LEU A 13 -3.17 45.78 3.01
C LEU A 13 -2.18 44.63 3.28
N PHE A 14 -2.37 43.90 4.37
CA PHE A 14 -1.77 42.58 4.53
C PHE A 14 -2.51 41.61 3.62
N SER A 15 -1.86 41.17 2.54
CA SER A 15 -2.29 40.00 1.77
C SER A 15 -2.18 38.78 2.69
N LEU A 16 -3.33 38.27 3.12
CA LEU A 16 -3.45 36.96 3.76
C LEU A 16 -3.14 35.89 2.71
N LEU A 17 -1.86 35.57 2.54
CA LEU A 17 -1.41 34.29 2.02
C LEU A 17 -1.89 33.23 3.02
N THR A 18 -3.02 32.58 2.71
CA THR A 18 -3.38 31.33 3.34
C THR A 18 -2.22 30.36 3.11
N PRO A 19 -1.55 29.84 4.14
CA PRO A 19 -0.62 28.75 3.93
C PRO A 19 -1.48 27.57 3.49
N THR A 20 -1.37 27.18 2.22
CA THR A 20 -1.65 25.80 1.85
C THR A 20 -0.74 24.97 2.74
N LEU A 21 -1.33 24.32 3.74
CA LEU A 21 -0.66 23.26 4.49
C LEU A 21 -0.39 22.15 3.48
N LEU A 22 0.70 22.28 2.74
CA LEU A 22 1.40 21.15 2.14
C LEU A 22 1.81 20.29 3.34
N CYS A 23 0.95 19.37 3.74
CA CYS A 23 1.31 18.27 4.61
C CYS A 23 2.27 17.38 3.81
N SER A 24 3.51 17.86 3.62
CA SER A 24 4.58 17.00 3.15
C SER A 24 4.86 16.03 4.30
N SER A 25 4.42 14.79 4.15
CA SER A 25 4.87 13.71 5.02
C SER A 25 6.38 13.58 4.84
N SER A 26 7.15 14.15 5.76
CA SER A 26 8.59 13.96 5.77
C SER A 26 8.88 12.47 6.02
N PRO A 27 9.85 11.87 5.31
CA PRO A 27 10.27 10.50 5.60
C PRO A 27 10.67 10.40 7.07
N VAL A 28 10.44 9.24 7.68
CA VAL A 28 10.90 9.01 9.05
C VAL A 28 12.43 9.08 9.04
N PRO A 29 13.07 9.94 9.85
CA PRO A 29 14.52 10.17 9.77
C PRO A 29 15.37 8.91 10.04
N ASN A 30 14.83 7.96 10.81
CA ASN A 30 15.47 6.70 11.14
C ASN A 30 14.52 5.54 10.79
N PRO A 31 14.57 5.02 9.56
CA PRO A 31 13.67 3.96 9.10
C PRO A 31 13.84 2.65 9.89
N GLU A 32 15.02 2.39 10.46
CA GLU A 32 15.26 1.19 11.28
C GLU A 32 14.38 1.17 12.55
N LEU A 33 13.98 2.33 13.09
CA LEU A 33 13.04 2.39 14.22
C LEU A 33 11.66 1.83 13.88
N VAL A 34 11.20 2.08 12.65
CA VAL A 34 9.93 1.55 12.14
C VAL A 34 10.06 0.04 11.95
N VAL A 35 11.20 -0.45 11.46
CA VAL A 35 11.51 -1.88 11.39
C VAL A 35 11.49 -2.51 12.79
N GLU A 36 12.12 -1.89 13.81
CA GLU A 36 12.06 -2.40 15.19
C GLU A 36 10.61 -2.51 15.70
N GLU A 37 9.77 -1.53 15.38
CA GLU A 37 8.37 -1.51 15.79
C GLU A 37 7.55 -2.61 15.12
N VAL A 38 7.78 -2.86 13.83
CA VAL A 38 7.19 -4.01 13.11
C VAL A 38 7.56 -5.31 13.82
N HIS A 39 8.84 -5.50 14.17
CA HIS A 39 9.25 -6.69 14.92
C HIS A 39 8.61 -6.78 16.31
N LYS A 40 8.46 -5.66 17.04
CA LYS A 40 7.75 -5.64 18.32
C LYS A 40 6.29 -6.08 18.16
N SER A 41 5.59 -5.58 17.13
CA SER A 41 4.22 -5.99 16.83
C SER A 41 4.12 -7.48 16.52
N ILE A 42 5.02 -8.01 15.68
CA ILE A 42 5.12 -9.44 15.36
C ILE A 42 5.37 -10.28 16.63
N ALA A 43 6.34 -9.87 17.45
CA ALA A 43 6.70 -10.56 18.68
C ALA A 43 5.53 -10.54 19.70
N ASN A 44 4.79 -9.43 19.80
CA ASN A 44 3.64 -9.32 20.69
C ASN A 44 2.49 -10.24 20.26
N ALA A 45 2.19 -10.31 18.96
CA ALA A 45 1.23 -11.29 18.43
C ALA A 45 1.64 -12.74 18.75
N SER A 46 2.94 -13.02 18.92
CA SER A 46 3.43 -14.36 19.28
C SER A 46 3.18 -14.70 20.75
N ARG A 47 3.32 -13.70 21.62
CA ARG A 47 3.14 -13.83 23.07
C ARG A 47 1.67 -13.87 23.47
N SER A 48 0.77 -13.24 22.71
CA SER A 48 -0.67 -13.32 22.95
C SER A 48 -1.19 -14.76 22.89
N ARG A 49 -0.55 -15.67 22.15
CA ARG A 49 -0.83 -17.12 22.21
C ARG A 49 -0.66 -17.74 23.62
N ARG A 50 0.12 -17.12 24.51
CA ARG A 50 0.39 -17.61 25.86
C ARG A 50 -0.45 -16.94 26.95
N ASN A 51 -1.19 -15.87 26.63
CA ASN A 51 -2.11 -15.21 27.56
C ASN A 51 -3.57 -15.44 27.14
N LEU A 52 -4.30 -16.19 27.95
CA LEU A 52 -5.76 -16.34 27.88
C LEU A 52 -6.44 -14.97 27.99
N GLY A 53 -6.99 -14.46 26.88
CA GLY A 53 -7.67 -13.16 26.88
C GLY A 53 -8.38 -12.82 25.57
N TYR A 54 -9.43 -13.56 25.23
CA TYR A 54 -10.66 -13.22 24.48
C TYR A 54 -10.66 -12.37 23.16
N LEU A 55 -9.56 -11.76 22.71
CA LEU A 55 -9.57 -10.79 21.59
C LEU A 55 -8.48 -10.97 20.51
N SER A 56 -7.53 -11.91 20.65
CA SER A 56 -6.51 -12.16 19.61
C SER A 56 -6.87 -13.40 18.80
N CYS A 57 -6.73 -13.32 17.46
CA CYS A 57 -6.87 -14.50 16.60
C CYS A 57 -5.73 -15.50 16.76
N GLY A 58 -4.60 -15.07 17.33
CA GLY A 58 -3.44 -15.92 17.52
C GLY A 58 -2.98 -16.61 16.24
N THR A 59 -3.24 -16.01 15.08
CA THR A 59 -2.80 -16.50 13.76
C THR A 59 -1.30 -16.39 13.67
N GLY A 60 -0.75 -15.33 14.28
CA GLY A 60 0.65 -14.98 14.21
C GLY A 60 0.91 -13.75 13.36
N ASN A 61 -0.09 -13.30 12.61
CA ASN A 61 -0.10 -12.07 11.85
C ASN A 61 -0.67 -10.93 12.73
N PRO A 62 0.14 -9.94 13.15
CA PRO A 62 -0.30 -8.89 14.05
C PRO A 62 -1.39 -7.98 13.47
N ILE A 63 -1.46 -7.85 12.14
CA ILE A 63 -2.48 -7.03 11.48
C ILE A 63 -3.85 -7.70 11.65
N ASP A 64 -3.97 -8.95 11.22
CA ASP A 64 -5.21 -9.73 11.36
C ASP A 64 -5.58 -9.92 12.83
N ASP A 65 -4.60 -10.27 13.68
CA ASP A 65 -4.82 -10.52 15.11
C ASP A 65 -5.38 -9.28 15.84
N CYS A 66 -5.23 -8.08 15.29
CA CYS A 66 -5.70 -6.82 15.88
C CYS A 66 -7.20 -6.55 15.68
N TRP A 67 -7.80 -6.98 14.56
CA TRP A 67 -9.21 -6.67 14.24
C TRP A 67 -10.06 -7.88 13.90
N ARG A 68 -9.50 -8.91 13.26
CA ARG A 68 -10.24 -9.97 12.57
C ARG A 68 -11.09 -10.82 13.53
N CYS A 69 -10.65 -10.91 14.77
CA CYS A 69 -11.34 -11.69 15.80
C CYS A 69 -12.47 -10.97 16.51
N ASP A 70 -12.70 -9.69 16.21
CA ASP A 70 -13.90 -9.00 16.65
C ASP A 70 -15.12 -9.60 15.93
N PRO A 71 -16.02 -10.32 16.63
CA PRO A 71 -17.23 -10.85 16.00
C PRO A 71 -18.22 -9.75 15.60
N ASN A 72 -17.99 -8.50 16.04
CA ASN A 72 -18.76 -7.31 15.67
C ASN A 72 -17.94 -6.35 14.78
N TRP A 73 -16.95 -6.86 14.02
CA TRP A 73 -16.15 -6.05 13.09
C TRP A 73 -17.03 -5.19 12.17
N GLU A 74 -18.25 -5.63 11.84
CA GLU A 74 -19.17 -4.91 10.97
C GLU A 74 -19.74 -3.64 11.63
N LYS A 75 -19.82 -3.60 12.96
CA LYS A 75 -20.19 -2.43 13.75
C LYS A 75 -18.97 -1.57 14.10
N ASN A 76 -17.79 -2.20 14.16
CA ASN A 76 -16.53 -1.57 14.52
C ASN A 76 -15.58 -1.45 13.31
N ARG A 77 -16.11 -1.24 12.10
CA ARG A 77 -15.32 -1.31 10.85
C ARG A 77 -14.07 -0.45 10.89
N GLN A 78 -14.22 0.76 11.40
CA GLN A 78 -13.20 1.80 11.48
C GLN A 78 -12.02 1.42 12.39
N ARG A 79 -12.20 0.47 13.32
CA ARG A 79 -11.12 -0.08 14.15
C ARG A 79 -9.98 -0.69 13.33
N LEU A 80 -10.27 -1.15 12.11
CA LEU A 80 -9.24 -1.65 11.18
C LEU A 80 -8.09 -0.64 11.00
N ALA A 81 -8.39 0.67 10.96
CA ALA A 81 -7.38 1.71 10.72
C ALA A 81 -6.32 1.81 11.83
N ASP A 82 -6.56 1.21 13.00
CA ASP A 82 -5.59 1.19 14.11
C ASP A 82 -4.66 -0.03 14.05
N CYS A 83 -4.83 -0.92 13.06
CA CYS A 83 -4.14 -2.21 12.97
C CYS A 83 -2.99 -2.25 11.95
N ALA A 84 -2.80 -1.18 11.18
CA ALA A 84 -1.68 -1.06 10.26
C ALA A 84 -0.34 -1.08 11.01
N ILE A 85 0.67 -1.69 10.41
CA ILE A 85 2.05 -1.67 10.91
C ILE A 85 2.98 -1.10 9.84
N GLY A 86 4.25 -0.90 10.17
CA GLY A 86 5.26 -0.46 9.21
C GLY A 86 5.15 1.02 8.86
N PHE A 87 5.68 1.40 7.70
CA PHE A 87 5.74 2.81 7.30
C PHE A 87 4.35 3.42 7.06
N GLY A 88 3.37 2.62 6.62
CA GLY A 88 1.97 3.02 6.45
C GLY A 88 1.11 2.95 7.71
N LYS A 89 1.68 2.68 8.89
CA LYS A 89 0.90 2.52 10.15
C LYS A 89 0.01 3.70 10.52
N ASN A 90 0.33 4.90 10.02
CA ASN A 90 -0.41 6.13 10.27
C ASN A 90 -1.46 6.43 9.18
N ALA A 91 -1.69 5.53 8.21
CA ALA A 91 -2.75 5.67 7.23
C ALA A 91 -4.11 5.51 7.92
N VAL A 92 -4.73 6.62 8.34
CA VAL A 92 -6.00 6.58 9.07
C VAL A 92 -7.22 6.40 8.16
N GLY A 93 -7.04 6.56 6.85
CA GLY A 93 -8.13 6.47 5.89
C GLY A 93 -9.28 7.42 6.23
N GLY A 94 -10.52 6.92 6.15
CA GLY A 94 -11.74 7.60 6.56
C GLY A 94 -12.21 7.27 7.99
N ARG A 95 -11.33 6.86 8.91
CA ARG A 95 -11.69 6.39 10.26
C ARG A 95 -12.56 7.37 11.05
N ASP A 96 -12.30 8.67 10.91
CA ASP A 96 -12.99 9.72 11.66
C ASP A 96 -14.19 10.31 10.88
N GLY A 97 -14.52 9.68 9.75
CA GLY A 97 -15.62 10.04 8.87
C GLY A 97 -16.90 9.26 9.12
N ARG A 98 -17.97 9.64 8.42
CA ARG A 98 -19.19 8.82 8.36
C ARG A 98 -19.01 7.64 7.40
N ILE A 99 -19.81 6.59 7.61
CA ILE A 99 -19.92 5.50 6.64
C ILE A 99 -20.67 5.98 5.40
N TYR A 100 -20.09 5.76 4.23
CA TYR A 100 -20.73 5.92 2.93
C TYR A 100 -20.98 4.56 2.30
N VAL A 101 -22.20 4.29 1.84
CA VAL A 101 -22.56 2.99 1.26
C VAL A 101 -22.71 3.13 -0.25
N VAL A 102 -21.86 2.43 -1.01
CA VAL A 102 -22.01 2.27 -2.44
C VAL A 102 -23.19 1.33 -2.70
N THR A 103 -24.18 1.83 -3.42
CA THR A 103 -25.41 1.11 -3.80
C THR A 103 -25.59 1.02 -5.30
N ASP A 104 -24.80 1.76 -6.06
CA ASP A 104 -24.78 1.82 -7.51
C ASP A 104 -23.36 1.56 -8.01
N SER A 105 -23.20 0.54 -8.86
CA SER A 105 -21.92 0.12 -9.43
C SER A 105 -21.59 0.82 -10.75
N SER A 106 -22.46 1.70 -11.24
CA SER A 106 -22.23 2.47 -12.46
C SER A 106 -21.17 3.56 -12.25
N ASP A 107 -20.49 3.91 -13.33
CA ASP A 107 -19.53 5.01 -13.42
C ASP A 107 -19.83 5.85 -14.68
N ASP A 108 -21.10 6.20 -14.86
CA ASP A 108 -21.57 6.68 -16.17
C ASP A 108 -21.13 8.08 -16.54
N ASP A 109 -21.06 8.97 -15.55
CA ASP A 109 -20.60 10.35 -15.67
C ASP A 109 -19.43 10.55 -14.70
N VAL A 110 -18.23 10.60 -15.28
CA VAL A 110 -16.96 10.73 -14.56
C VAL A 110 -16.76 12.15 -14.03
N VAL A 111 -17.43 13.14 -14.61
CA VAL A 111 -17.38 14.54 -14.18
C VAL A 111 -18.49 14.85 -13.18
N ASN A 112 -19.65 14.25 -13.25
CA ASN A 112 -20.75 14.49 -12.30
C ASN A 112 -21.28 13.16 -11.74
N PRO A 113 -20.48 12.46 -10.93
CA PRO A 113 -20.90 11.18 -10.36
C PRO A 113 -22.11 11.36 -9.45
N LYS A 114 -23.00 10.37 -9.44
CA LYS A 114 -24.24 10.43 -8.65
C LYS A 114 -24.00 9.93 -7.22
N PRO A 115 -24.68 10.48 -6.20
CA PRO A 115 -24.72 9.87 -4.87
C PRO A 115 -25.15 8.40 -4.96
N GLY A 116 -24.51 7.52 -4.19
CA GLY A 116 -24.65 6.06 -4.27
C GLY A 116 -23.56 5.36 -5.09
N THR A 117 -22.83 6.08 -5.95
CA THR A 117 -21.71 5.53 -6.73
C THR A 117 -20.38 5.59 -5.98
N LEU A 118 -19.44 4.69 -6.33
CA LEU A 118 -18.09 4.71 -5.76
C LEU A 118 -17.37 6.04 -6.05
N ARG A 119 -17.43 6.54 -7.29
CA ARG A 119 -16.76 7.79 -7.68
C ARG A 119 -17.26 8.97 -6.86
N TYR A 120 -18.56 9.08 -6.61
CA TYR A 120 -19.07 10.14 -5.75
C TYR A 120 -18.46 10.07 -4.34
N GLY A 121 -18.39 8.88 -3.74
CA GLY A 121 -17.84 8.72 -2.39
C GLY A 121 -16.37 9.13 -2.28
N VAL A 122 -15.53 8.68 -3.21
CA VAL A 122 -14.07 8.88 -3.09
C VAL A 122 -13.60 10.32 -3.30
N ILE A 123 -14.38 11.15 -3.99
CA ILE A 123 -14.00 12.53 -4.27
C ILE A 123 -14.41 13.51 -3.17
N GLN A 124 -15.23 13.12 -2.19
CA GLN A 124 -15.74 14.07 -1.20
C GLN A 124 -14.60 14.68 -0.36
N ASP A 125 -14.78 15.91 0.13
CA ASP A 125 -13.77 16.58 0.96
C ASP A 125 -13.72 16.01 2.37
N GLU A 126 -14.87 15.58 2.92
CA GLU A 126 -14.89 14.98 4.25
C GLU A 126 -14.23 13.58 4.26
N PRO A 127 -13.66 13.15 5.40
CA PRO A 127 -13.27 11.76 5.58
C PRO A 127 -14.45 10.82 5.37
N LEU A 128 -14.28 9.73 4.63
CA LEU A 128 -15.33 8.74 4.41
C LEU A 128 -14.82 7.31 4.51
N TRP A 129 -15.55 6.50 5.29
CA TRP A 129 -15.40 5.05 5.31
C TRP A 129 -16.39 4.43 4.32
N ILE A 130 -15.90 4.08 3.14
CA ILE A 130 -16.71 3.65 2.00
C ILE A 130 -16.86 2.13 2.03
N ILE A 131 -18.10 1.67 2.16
CA ILE A 131 -18.47 0.24 2.15
C ILE A 131 -19.42 -0.05 0.98
N PHE A 132 -19.65 -1.33 0.73
CA PHE A 132 -20.46 -1.80 -0.39
C PHE A 132 -21.73 -2.50 0.11
N GLY A 133 -22.89 -2.08 -0.41
CA GLY A 133 -24.19 -2.56 0.06
C GLY A 133 -24.51 -4.00 -0.37
N ARG A 134 -23.82 -4.50 -1.40
CA ARG A 134 -23.96 -5.84 -1.99
C ARG A 134 -22.71 -6.17 -2.80
N ASP A 135 -22.60 -7.43 -3.21
CA ASP A 135 -21.61 -7.88 -4.19
C ASP A 135 -21.77 -7.07 -5.49
N MET A 136 -20.65 -6.62 -6.06
CA MET A 136 -20.68 -5.83 -7.28
C MET A 136 -19.38 -5.90 -8.08
N VAL A 137 -19.54 -5.80 -9.39
CA VAL A 137 -18.45 -5.57 -10.34
C VAL A 137 -18.58 -4.13 -10.82
N ILE A 138 -17.58 -3.31 -10.50
CA ILE A 138 -17.49 -1.90 -10.87
C ILE A 138 -16.50 -1.80 -12.02
N LYS A 139 -17.02 -1.49 -13.20
CA LYS A 139 -16.21 -1.14 -14.37
C LYS A 139 -16.16 0.37 -14.48
N LEU A 140 -15.03 0.95 -14.08
CA LEU A 140 -14.81 2.39 -14.19
C LEU A 140 -14.65 2.79 -15.66
N LYS A 141 -15.11 3.99 -16.01
CA LYS A 141 -14.89 4.56 -17.35
C LYS A 141 -13.51 5.21 -17.47
N GLU A 142 -13.04 5.79 -16.38
CA GLU A 142 -11.75 6.50 -16.25
C GLU A 142 -11.12 6.17 -14.90
N GLU A 143 -9.83 6.52 -14.71
CA GLU A 143 -9.15 6.34 -13.42
C GLU A 143 -10.01 6.84 -12.25
N LEU A 144 -10.11 6.05 -11.18
CA LEU A 144 -10.76 6.45 -9.94
C LEU A 144 -9.79 7.29 -9.12
N ILE A 145 -9.67 8.56 -9.51
CA ILE A 145 -8.94 9.57 -8.73
C ILE A 145 -9.76 9.90 -7.49
N MET A 146 -9.09 9.97 -6.34
CA MET A 146 -9.73 10.18 -5.04
C MET A 146 -9.11 11.34 -4.28
N ASN A 147 -9.89 11.89 -3.35
CA ASN A 147 -9.43 12.88 -2.37
C ASN A 147 -8.81 12.18 -1.14
N SER A 148 -8.14 12.94 -0.27
CA SER A 148 -7.53 12.43 0.97
C SER A 148 -8.56 11.88 1.96
N PHE A 149 -8.12 11.10 2.94
CA PHE A 149 -8.93 10.58 4.05
C PHE A 149 -10.08 9.66 3.59
N LYS A 150 -9.74 8.66 2.76
CA LYS A 150 -10.70 7.68 2.25
C LYS A 150 -10.31 6.27 2.65
N THR A 151 -11.29 5.49 3.06
CA THR A 151 -11.15 4.04 3.17
C THR A 151 -12.09 3.38 2.19
N LEU A 152 -11.58 2.50 1.33
CA LEU A 152 -12.37 1.53 0.60
C LEU A 152 -12.36 0.21 1.39
N ASP A 153 -13.50 -0.23 1.89
CA ASP A 153 -13.64 -1.42 2.73
C ASP A 153 -14.61 -2.43 2.09
N GLY A 154 -14.05 -3.42 1.41
CA GLY A 154 -14.79 -4.51 0.76
C GLY A 154 -15.41 -5.52 1.71
N ARG A 155 -15.10 -5.51 3.01
CA ARG A 155 -15.60 -6.55 3.94
C ARG A 155 -17.12 -6.59 3.97
N GLY A 156 -17.68 -7.79 3.83
CA GLY A 156 -19.13 -8.02 3.82
C GLY A 156 -19.76 -8.02 2.43
N ALA A 157 -18.99 -7.82 1.36
CA ALA A 157 -19.40 -7.97 -0.02
C ALA A 157 -18.23 -8.47 -0.89
N SER A 158 -18.51 -9.19 -1.96
CA SER A 158 -17.54 -9.49 -3.01
C SER A 158 -17.51 -8.32 -4.00
N VAL A 159 -16.44 -7.51 -3.93
CA VAL A 159 -16.33 -6.28 -4.72
C VAL A 159 -15.17 -6.43 -5.68
N HIS A 160 -15.47 -6.25 -6.97
CA HIS A 160 -14.51 -6.30 -8.06
C HIS A 160 -14.40 -4.93 -8.72
N ILE A 161 -13.20 -4.37 -8.80
CA ILE A 161 -12.88 -3.21 -9.65
C ILE A 161 -12.13 -3.78 -10.85
N ALA A 162 -12.80 -3.86 -12.01
CA ALA A 162 -12.29 -4.65 -13.12
C ALA A 162 -12.77 -4.24 -14.51
N GLY A 163 -11.96 -4.59 -15.52
CA GLY A 163 -12.32 -4.51 -16.94
C GLY A 163 -12.28 -3.10 -17.55
N GLY A 164 -11.87 -2.09 -16.79
CA GLY A 164 -11.63 -0.70 -17.17
C GLY A 164 -10.43 -0.15 -16.40
N PRO A 165 -10.22 1.17 -16.35
CA PRO A 165 -9.24 1.79 -15.46
C PRO A 165 -9.53 1.46 -14.00
N CYS A 166 -8.53 1.63 -13.13
CA CYS A 166 -8.63 1.25 -11.72
C CYS A 166 -8.28 2.43 -10.81
N ILE A 167 -7.56 2.19 -9.72
CA ILE A 167 -7.47 3.14 -8.60
C ILE A 167 -6.24 4.04 -8.74
N THR A 168 -6.43 5.35 -8.57
CA THR A 168 -5.33 6.32 -8.62
C THR A 168 -5.33 7.22 -7.37
N VAL A 169 -4.31 7.06 -6.54
CA VAL A 169 -4.01 7.85 -5.34
C VAL A 169 -2.99 8.92 -5.73
N GLN A 170 -3.45 10.07 -6.18
CA GLN A 170 -2.58 11.13 -6.72
C GLN A 170 -2.54 12.35 -5.81
N PHE A 171 -1.35 12.68 -5.29
CA PHE A 171 -1.08 13.85 -4.45
C PHE A 171 -2.02 14.01 -3.25
N VAL A 172 -2.47 12.88 -2.70
CA VAL A 172 -3.36 12.80 -1.55
C VAL A 172 -2.76 11.93 -0.45
N THR A 173 -3.33 12.04 0.74
CA THR A 173 -2.83 11.35 1.92
C THR A 173 -3.93 10.63 2.70
N ASN A 174 -3.54 9.70 3.56
CA ASN A 174 -4.43 8.94 4.45
C ASN A 174 -5.47 8.14 3.66
N ILE A 175 -4.99 7.13 2.94
CA ILE A 175 -5.83 6.24 2.13
C ILE A 175 -5.68 4.80 2.62
N ILE A 176 -6.81 4.12 2.80
CA ILE A 176 -6.85 2.67 3.04
C ILE A 176 -7.62 2.01 1.90
N ILE A 177 -7.02 1.01 1.26
CA ILE A 177 -7.67 0.17 0.24
C ILE A 177 -7.68 -1.25 0.81
N HIS A 178 -8.84 -1.75 1.19
CA HIS A 178 -8.97 -2.98 1.94
C HIS A 178 -10.04 -3.92 1.38
N GLY A 179 -9.71 -5.20 1.21
CA GLY A 179 -10.70 -6.25 0.93
C GLY A 179 -11.29 -6.24 -0.48
N LEU A 180 -10.57 -5.71 -1.48
CA LEU A 180 -11.07 -5.59 -2.85
C LEU A 180 -10.44 -6.64 -3.79
N ASN A 181 -11.19 -7.06 -4.79
CA ASN A 181 -10.65 -7.77 -5.96
C ASN A 181 -10.36 -6.74 -7.06
N ILE A 182 -9.12 -6.61 -7.49
CA ILE A 182 -8.68 -5.61 -8.47
C ILE A 182 -8.00 -6.35 -9.62
N HIS A 183 -8.63 -6.40 -10.79
CA HIS A 183 -8.10 -7.22 -11.88
C HIS A 183 -8.57 -6.78 -13.25
N ASP A 184 -7.90 -7.24 -14.31
CA ASP A 184 -8.23 -6.87 -15.69
C ASP A 184 -8.26 -5.35 -15.91
N CYS A 185 -7.40 -4.62 -15.18
CA CYS A 185 -7.31 -3.16 -15.29
C CYS A 185 -6.77 -2.77 -16.67
N LYS A 186 -7.34 -1.71 -17.24
CA LYS A 186 -7.06 -1.27 -18.62
C LYS A 186 -6.76 0.23 -18.65
N PRO A 187 -5.96 0.68 -19.62
CA PRO A 187 -5.79 2.10 -19.91
C PRO A 187 -7.14 2.79 -20.13
N GLY A 188 -7.27 3.98 -19.56
CA GLY A 188 -8.34 4.94 -19.86
C GLY A 188 -7.76 6.35 -19.82
N GLY A 189 -8.43 7.28 -20.48
CA GLY A 189 -8.03 8.67 -20.48
C GLY A 189 -8.53 9.41 -21.71
N ASN A 190 -7.92 10.56 -21.96
CA ASN A 190 -8.40 11.55 -22.92
C ASN A 190 -9.82 12.02 -22.58
N ALA A 191 -10.04 12.27 -21.28
CA ALA A 191 -11.31 12.67 -20.72
C ALA A 191 -11.11 13.68 -19.60
N MET A 192 -12.18 14.44 -19.31
CA MET A 192 -12.26 15.21 -18.08
C MET A 192 -12.63 14.28 -16.93
N VAL A 193 -11.86 14.32 -15.85
CA VAL A 193 -12.05 13.46 -14.68
C VAL A 193 -12.15 14.32 -13.43
N ARG A 194 -13.19 14.08 -12.62
CA ARG A 194 -13.35 14.74 -11.32
C ARG A 194 -12.52 14.04 -10.25
N ASP A 195 -11.79 14.83 -9.46
CA ASP A 195 -10.97 14.37 -8.34
C ASP A 195 -11.44 14.90 -6.97
N SER A 196 -12.28 15.93 -6.96
CA SER A 196 -12.85 16.57 -5.78
C SER A 196 -14.22 17.20 -6.07
N PRO A 197 -15.00 17.68 -5.08
CA PRO A 197 -16.29 18.30 -5.35
C PRO A 197 -16.15 19.60 -6.15
N HIS A 198 -14.96 20.21 -6.10
CA HIS A 198 -14.70 21.55 -6.64
C HIS A 198 -13.75 21.56 -7.84
N HIS A 199 -13.10 20.44 -8.17
CA HIS A 199 -12.16 20.38 -9.28
C HIS A 199 -12.36 19.12 -10.14
N PHE A 200 -12.15 19.30 -11.45
CA PHE A 200 -12.01 18.24 -12.44
C PHE A 200 -11.02 18.71 -13.51
N GLY A 201 -10.21 17.80 -14.03
CA GLY A 201 -9.11 18.13 -14.94
C GLY A 201 -9.04 17.18 -16.13
N TRP A 202 -8.34 17.60 -17.18
CA TRP A 202 -8.06 16.73 -18.32
C TRP A 202 -7.04 15.66 -17.92
N ARG A 203 -7.36 14.39 -18.20
CA ARG A 203 -6.48 13.24 -17.98
C ARG A 203 -6.04 12.65 -19.30
N THR A 204 -4.74 12.43 -19.46
CA THR A 204 -4.19 11.63 -20.55
C THR A 204 -4.40 10.14 -20.28
N ILE A 205 -3.98 9.31 -21.22
CA ILE A 205 -4.06 7.85 -21.09
C ILE A 205 -3.24 7.39 -19.88
N SER A 206 -3.88 6.63 -19.01
CA SER A 206 -3.28 5.91 -17.89
C SER A 206 -2.71 4.56 -18.33
N ASP A 207 -1.75 4.03 -17.58
CA ASP A 207 -1.04 2.80 -17.95
C ASP A 207 -1.91 1.54 -17.77
N GLY A 208 -2.95 1.63 -16.93
CA GLY A 208 -3.85 0.53 -16.59
C GLY A 208 -3.35 -0.33 -15.43
N ASP A 209 -2.73 0.32 -14.43
CA ASP A 209 -2.34 -0.30 -13.17
C ASP A 209 -3.56 -0.66 -12.31
N GLY A 210 -3.38 -1.62 -11.39
CA GLY A 210 -4.39 -1.92 -10.36
C GLY A 210 -4.57 -0.77 -9.37
N VAL A 211 -3.48 -0.43 -8.68
CA VAL A 211 -3.40 0.69 -7.73
C VAL A 211 -2.18 1.53 -8.07
N SER A 212 -2.40 2.76 -8.53
CA SER A 212 -1.34 3.73 -8.81
C SER A 212 -1.25 4.76 -7.68
N ILE A 213 -0.09 4.89 -7.03
CA ILE A 213 0.19 5.84 -5.95
C ILE A 213 1.21 6.86 -6.48
N PHE A 214 0.74 8.06 -6.76
CA PHE A 214 1.51 9.12 -7.41
C PHE A 214 1.69 10.30 -6.46
N GLY A 215 2.88 10.47 -5.88
CA GLY A 215 3.14 11.48 -4.85
C GLY A 215 2.21 11.39 -3.64
N GLY A 216 1.71 10.19 -3.33
CA GLY A 216 0.79 9.93 -2.22
C GLY A 216 1.52 9.57 -0.93
N SER A 217 0.88 9.78 0.22
CA SER A 217 1.48 9.42 1.51
C SER A 217 0.50 8.88 2.53
N HIS A 218 1.00 8.11 3.50
CA HIS A 218 0.15 7.45 4.50
C HIS A 218 -0.92 6.59 3.81
N VAL A 219 -0.46 5.61 3.03
CA VAL A 219 -1.31 4.71 2.25
C VAL A 219 -1.16 3.28 2.76
N TRP A 220 -2.27 2.58 2.87
CA TRP A 220 -2.29 1.17 3.26
C TRP A 220 -3.14 0.36 2.27
N VAL A 221 -2.50 -0.57 1.56
CA VAL A 221 -3.16 -1.53 0.67
C VAL A 221 -3.14 -2.90 1.35
N ASP A 222 -4.31 -3.35 1.81
CA ASP A 222 -4.44 -4.51 2.69
C ASP A 222 -5.49 -5.51 2.20
N HIS A 223 -5.23 -6.81 2.29
CA HIS A 223 -6.23 -7.83 1.96
C HIS A 223 -6.89 -7.62 0.58
N CYS A 224 -6.14 -7.17 -0.41
CA CYS A 224 -6.62 -7.09 -1.78
C CYS A 224 -6.17 -8.31 -2.58
N SER A 225 -7.02 -8.79 -3.49
CA SER A 225 -6.66 -9.80 -4.49
C SER A 225 -6.42 -9.11 -5.82
N LEU A 226 -5.18 -9.16 -6.33
CA LEU A 226 -4.77 -8.43 -7.54
C LEU A 226 -4.25 -9.37 -8.63
N SER A 227 -4.67 -9.17 -9.89
CA SER A 227 -4.21 -10.00 -11.01
C SER A 227 -4.48 -9.37 -12.38
N ASN A 228 -3.71 -9.78 -13.40
CA ASN A 228 -3.99 -9.53 -14.81
C ASN A 228 -4.30 -8.06 -15.18
N CYS A 229 -3.59 -7.09 -14.59
CA CYS A 229 -3.70 -5.69 -15.00
C CYS A 229 -2.93 -5.44 -16.30
N ARG A 230 -3.08 -4.25 -16.90
CA ARG A 230 -2.37 -3.96 -18.16
C ARG A 230 -0.88 -3.71 -17.96
N ASP A 231 -0.50 -2.95 -16.93
CA ASP A 231 0.90 -2.67 -16.60
C ASP A 231 1.28 -3.17 -15.21
N GLY A 232 1.16 -2.38 -14.14
CA GLY A 232 1.46 -2.75 -12.76
C GLY A 232 0.26 -3.32 -11.97
N LEU A 233 0.49 -4.12 -10.92
CA LEU A 233 -0.57 -4.38 -9.91
C LEU A 233 -0.62 -3.24 -8.89
N ILE A 234 0.53 -2.89 -8.30
CA ILE A 234 0.66 -1.78 -7.35
C ILE A 234 1.93 -0.98 -7.67
N ASP A 235 1.76 0.27 -8.07
CA ASP A 235 2.87 1.15 -8.40
C ASP A 235 2.88 2.36 -7.44
N ALA A 236 4.06 2.71 -6.92
CA ALA A 236 4.26 3.88 -6.06
C ALA A 236 5.45 4.69 -6.56
N ILE A 237 5.21 5.93 -6.96
CA ILE A 237 6.19 6.77 -7.68
C ILE A 237 6.08 8.23 -7.26
N HIS A 238 6.97 9.08 -7.77
CA HIS A 238 6.92 10.55 -7.60
C HIS A 238 6.98 11.03 -6.14
N GLY A 239 7.89 10.47 -5.35
CA GLY A 239 8.09 10.86 -3.95
C GLY A 239 7.05 10.29 -2.99
N SER A 240 6.29 9.28 -3.43
CA SER A 240 5.34 8.57 -2.56
C SER A 240 6.07 7.91 -1.39
N THR A 241 5.49 7.98 -0.18
CA THR A 241 6.16 7.47 1.04
C THR A 241 5.16 7.15 2.15
N ALA A 242 5.63 6.55 3.25
CA ALA A 242 4.79 6.09 4.35
C ALA A 242 3.70 5.12 3.88
N ILE A 243 4.13 4.03 3.22
CA ILE A 243 3.23 3.04 2.62
C ILE A 243 3.41 1.68 3.30
N THR A 244 2.29 0.98 3.53
CA THR A 244 2.28 -0.44 3.87
C THR A 244 1.46 -1.21 2.84
N ILE A 245 2.00 -2.31 2.34
CA ILE A 245 1.33 -3.24 1.43
C ILE A 245 1.31 -4.59 2.14
N SER A 246 0.14 -5.01 2.62
CA SER A 246 0.04 -6.20 3.46
C SER A 246 -1.11 -7.15 3.14
N ASN A 247 -0.95 -8.42 3.49
CA ASN A 247 -2.01 -9.43 3.37
C ASN A 247 -2.63 -9.55 1.97
N ASN A 248 -1.97 -9.09 0.91
CA ASN A 248 -2.52 -9.13 -0.44
C ASN A 248 -2.20 -10.48 -1.08
N TYR A 249 -3.10 -10.94 -1.95
CA TYR A 249 -2.86 -12.09 -2.81
C TYR A 249 -2.69 -11.62 -4.26
N MET A 250 -1.52 -11.90 -4.84
CA MET A 250 -1.17 -11.43 -6.19
C MET A 250 -0.89 -12.64 -7.07
N THR A 251 -1.49 -12.68 -8.26
CA THR A 251 -1.32 -13.80 -9.20
C THR A 251 -1.40 -13.34 -10.66
N HIS A 252 -0.98 -14.21 -11.58
CA HIS A 252 -1.19 -14.08 -13.03
C HIS A 252 -0.83 -12.70 -13.57
N HIS A 253 0.42 -12.26 -13.39
CA HIS A 253 0.83 -10.91 -13.76
C HIS A 253 2.35 -10.80 -13.96
N ASP A 254 2.78 -10.05 -14.98
CA ASP A 254 4.20 -9.88 -15.27
C ASP A 254 4.88 -8.90 -14.30
N LYS A 255 4.47 -7.63 -14.36
CA LYS A 255 5.08 -6.52 -13.61
C LYS A 255 4.31 -6.27 -12.32
N VAL A 256 4.64 -6.97 -11.24
CA VAL A 256 3.79 -6.97 -10.03
C VAL A 256 3.77 -5.63 -9.31
N MET A 257 4.92 -5.14 -8.86
CA MET A 257 4.99 -3.97 -7.99
C MET A 257 6.22 -3.12 -8.29
N LEU A 258 6.01 -1.88 -8.76
CA LEU A 258 7.09 -0.92 -9.01
C LEU A 258 7.11 0.18 -7.94
N LEU A 259 8.22 0.28 -7.22
CA LEU A 259 8.44 1.27 -6.18
C LEU A 259 9.58 2.21 -6.60
N GLY A 260 9.21 3.35 -7.18
CA GLY A 260 10.08 4.32 -7.84
C GLY A 260 10.21 4.05 -9.35
N HIS A 261 9.97 5.06 -10.19
CA HIS A 261 9.82 4.88 -11.64
C HIS A 261 11.11 5.10 -12.44
N SER A 262 12.03 5.92 -11.93
CA SER A 262 13.20 6.39 -12.67
C SER A 262 14.46 6.48 -11.80
N ASP A 263 15.56 5.99 -12.34
CA ASP A 263 16.89 6.06 -11.70
C ASP A 263 17.36 7.51 -11.51
N SER A 264 16.86 8.46 -12.31
CA SER A 264 17.20 9.87 -12.20
C SER A 264 16.27 10.66 -11.27
N TYR A 265 15.18 10.07 -10.79
CA TYR A 265 14.19 10.76 -9.96
C TYR A 265 14.56 10.69 -8.47
N THR A 266 15.52 11.51 -8.05
CA THR A 266 16.12 11.44 -6.72
C THR A 266 15.20 11.81 -5.57
N GLN A 267 14.00 12.37 -5.82
CA GLN A 267 13.01 12.58 -4.77
C GLN A 267 12.51 11.26 -4.19
N ASP A 268 12.59 10.14 -4.94
CA ASP A 268 12.21 8.81 -4.43
C ASP A 268 13.16 8.30 -3.32
N LYS A 269 14.26 9.00 -3.01
CA LYS A 269 15.09 8.70 -1.82
C LYS A 269 14.33 8.83 -0.49
N SER A 270 13.25 9.61 -0.46
CA SER A 270 12.37 9.71 0.71
C SER A 270 11.32 8.59 0.77
N MET A 271 11.24 7.72 -0.23
CA MET A 271 10.27 6.63 -0.26
C MET A 271 10.58 5.61 0.84
N GLN A 272 9.56 5.26 1.62
CA GLN A 272 9.65 4.26 2.67
C GLN A 272 8.42 3.36 2.61
N VAL A 273 8.63 2.05 2.38
CA VAL A 273 7.55 1.09 2.16
C VAL A 273 7.78 -0.20 2.95
N THR A 274 6.73 -0.67 3.61
CA THR A 274 6.69 -2.00 4.24
C THR A 274 5.86 -2.94 3.39
N ILE A 275 6.43 -4.09 3.01
CA ILE A 275 5.79 -5.17 2.27
C ILE A 275 5.72 -6.37 3.20
N ALA A 276 4.54 -6.71 3.72
CA ALA A 276 4.41 -7.69 4.80
C ALA A 276 3.24 -8.67 4.63
N PHE A 277 3.47 -9.96 4.90
CA PHE A 277 2.40 -10.99 4.91
C PHE A 277 1.64 -11.15 3.59
N ASN A 278 2.18 -10.67 2.47
CA ASN A 278 1.58 -10.90 1.16
C ASN A 278 1.87 -12.33 0.71
N HIS A 279 0.99 -12.87 -0.12
CA HIS A 279 1.23 -14.10 -0.86
C HIS A 279 1.40 -13.78 -2.35
N PHE A 280 2.62 -13.94 -2.83
CA PHE A 280 2.99 -13.89 -4.23
C PHE A 280 2.78 -15.27 -4.84
N GLY A 281 1.62 -15.42 -5.49
CA GLY A 281 1.05 -16.67 -5.96
C GLY A 281 1.45 -17.01 -7.38
N GLU A 282 0.70 -17.94 -7.98
CA GLU A 282 0.97 -18.50 -9.31
C GLU A 282 0.94 -17.46 -10.44
N GLY A 283 1.68 -17.75 -11.53
CA GLY A 283 1.67 -16.95 -12.75
C GLY A 283 2.29 -15.55 -12.62
N LEU A 284 3.08 -15.30 -11.56
CA LEU A 284 3.84 -14.06 -11.42
C LEU A 284 5.20 -14.18 -12.12
N VAL A 285 5.63 -13.13 -12.82
CA VAL A 285 6.93 -13.13 -13.52
C VAL A 285 8.01 -12.45 -12.68
N GLN A 286 7.78 -11.21 -12.24
CA GLN A 286 8.82 -10.36 -11.63
C GLN A 286 8.27 -9.20 -10.79
N ARG A 287 9.18 -8.43 -10.17
CA ARG A 287 8.92 -7.18 -9.44
C ARG A 287 8.08 -7.35 -8.16
N MET A 288 8.53 -8.18 -7.23
CA MET A 288 7.84 -8.47 -5.96
C MET A 288 8.67 -8.08 -4.72
N PRO A 289 9.15 -6.82 -4.56
CA PRO A 289 8.98 -5.65 -5.43
C PRO A 289 10.16 -5.42 -6.40
N ARG A 290 10.01 -4.45 -7.32
CA ARG A 290 11.15 -3.76 -7.96
C ARG A 290 11.30 -2.35 -7.37
N CYS A 291 12.44 -2.07 -6.75
CA CYS A 291 12.67 -0.87 -5.95
C CYS A 291 13.71 0.09 -6.56
N ARG A 292 13.57 1.38 -6.27
CA ARG A 292 14.59 2.41 -6.55
C ARG A 292 14.74 3.40 -5.41
N HIS A 293 15.97 3.85 -5.15
CA HIS A 293 16.37 4.88 -4.18
C HIS A 293 16.03 4.65 -2.70
N GLY A 294 14.74 4.46 -2.39
CA GLY A 294 14.19 4.50 -1.04
C GLY A 294 14.55 3.33 -0.12
N TYR A 295 13.75 3.18 0.93
CA TYR A 295 13.91 2.17 1.97
C TYR A 295 12.74 1.19 1.99
N PHE A 296 13.06 -0.10 1.87
CA PHE A 296 12.07 -1.15 1.69
C PHE A 296 12.26 -2.24 2.75
N HIS A 297 11.21 -2.46 3.53
CA HIS A 297 11.16 -3.55 4.50
C HIS A 297 10.27 -4.67 3.97
N VAL A 298 10.87 -5.79 3.58
CA VAL A 298 10.18 -6.95 2.98
C VAL A 298 10.17 -8.06 4.02
N VAL A 299 9.04 -8.30 4.68
CA VAL A 299 8.99 -9.15 5.88
C VAL A 299 7.85 -10.17 5.87
N ASN A 300 8.18 -11.44 6.13
CA ASN A 300 7.20 -12.53 6.27
C ASN A 300 6.20 -12.69 5.10
N ASN A 301 6.63 -12.44 3.86
CA ASN A 301 5.85 -12.72 2.65
C ASN A 301 6.12 -14.15 2.14
N ASP A 302 5.11 -14.79 1.53
CA ASP A 302 5.24 -16.10 0.90
C ASP A 302 5.38 -15.94 -0.62
N TYR A 303 6.53 -16.33 -1.14
CA TYR A 303 6.83 -16.35 -2.56
C TYR A 303 6.77 -17.77 -3.04
N THR A 304 5.67 -18.10 -3.71
CA THR A 304 5.44 -19.47 -4.19
C THR A 304 5.78 -19.63 -5.67
N HIS A 305 5.75 -18.54 -6.44
CA HIS A 305 6.11 -18.53 -7.85
C HIS A 305 6.77 -17.20 -8.23
N TRP A 306 7.70 -17.27 -9.17
CA TRP A 306 8.19 -16.19 -10.02
C TRP A 306 8.70 -16.83 -11.31
N GLU A 307 8.84 -16.10 -12.40
CA GLU A 307 9.44 -16.67 -13.63
C GLU A 307 10.83 -16.12 -13.87
N MET A 308 11.08 -14.85 -13.52
CA MET A 308 12.36 -14.18 -13.75
C MET A 308 13.13 -13.92 -12.46
N TYR A 309 12.54 -13.18 -11.51
CA TYR A 309 13.10 -12.91 -10.19
C TYR A 309 11.99 -12.51 -9.22
N ALA A 310 12.24 -12.60 -7.92
CA ALA A 310 11.29 -12.12 -6.92
C ALA A 310 11.54 -10.65 -6.56
N ILE A 311 12.70 -10.33 -6.00
CA ILE A 311 13.04 -9.00 -5.49
C ILE A 311 14.08 -8.36 -6.41
N GLY A 312 13.84 -7.13 -6.87
CA GLY A 312 14.78 -6.45 -7.75
C GLY A 312 14.87 -4.96 -7.48
N GLY A 313 15.76 -4.29 -8.21
CA GLY A 313 15.90 -2.85 -8.10
C GLY A 313 17.08 -2.28 -8.87
N SER A 314 17.05 -0.95 -9.02
CA SER A 314 18.10 -0.14 -9.64
C SER A 314 18.24 1.18 -8.87
N ALA A 315 19.34 1.92 -9.06
CA ALA A 315 19.60 3.19 -8.38
C ALA A 315 19.59 3.12 -6.84
N ASP A 316 20.42 2.22 -6.28
CA ASP A 316 20.78 2.15 -4.85
C ASP A 316 19.60 2.13 -3.84
N PRO A 317 18.59 1.24 -4.01
CA PRO A 317 17.57 1.06 -2.99
C PRO A 317 18.14 0.30 -1.78
N THR A 318 17.67 0.64 -0.58
CA THR A 318 17.92 -0.19 0.60
C THR A 318 16.81 -1.23 0.75
N ILE A 319 17.14 -2.51 0.64
CA ILE A 319 16.20 -3.63 0.73
C ILE A 319 16.55 -4.51 1.93
N ASN A 320 15.63 -4.62 2.87
CA ASN A 320 15.75 -5.46 4.05
C ASN A 320 14.74 -6.61 3.97
N SER A 321 15.19 -7.78 3.50
CA SER A 321 14.41 -9.02 3.45
C SER A 321 14.54 -9.78 4.78
N GLN A 322 13.42 -10.06 5.45
CA GLN A 322 13.41 -10.74 6.74
C GLN A 322 12.30 -11.77 6.89
N GLY A 323 12.67 -13.00 7.24
CA GLY A 323 11.73 -14.07 7.55
C GLY A 323 10.74 -14.41 6.44
N ASN A 324 11.02 -14.07 5.18
CA ASN A 324 10.22 -14.45 4.03
C ASN A 324 10.41 -15.94 3.71
N ARG A 325 9.52 -16.50 2.91
CA ARG A 325 9.66 -17.85 2.35
C ARG A 325 9.75 -17.75 0.84
N PHE A 326 10.82 -18.29 0.25
CA PHE A 326 11.06 -18.30 -1.18
C PHE A 326 11.10 -19.73 -1.70
N LEU A 327 10.03 -20.15 -2.37
CA LEU A 327 10.00 -21.41 -3.11
C LEU A 327 10.38 -21.15 -4.57
N ALA A 328 11.63 -21.45 -4.92
CA ALA A 328 12.07 -21.25 -6.29
C ALA A 328 11.32 -22.16 -7.27
N PRO A 329 11.04 -21.69 -8.50
CA PRO A 329 10.55 -22.51 -9.59
C PRO A 329 11.51 -23.66 -9.90
N ASP A 330 11.04 -24.70 -10.57
CA ASP A 330 11.91 -25.81 -11.00
C ASP A 330 12.93 -25.42 -12.07
N ASP A 331 12.72 -24.30 -12.77
CA ASP A 331 13.71 -23.76 -13.71
C ASP A 331 15.03 -23.45 -12.98
N ARG A 332 16.11 -24.05 -13.48
CA ARG A 332 17.47 -23.87 -12.97
C ARG A 332 18.00 -22.43 -13.13
N PHE A 333 17.42 -21.64 -14.04
CA PHE A 333 17.84 -20.27 -14.30
C PHE A 333 17.12 -19.23 -13.44
N SER A 334 16.05 -19.64 -12.73
CA SER A 334 15.22 -18.76 -11.91
C SER A 334 15.37 -19.06 -10.42
N LYS A 335 16.56 -19.49 -9.99
CA LYS A 335 16.86 -19.81 -8.59
C LYS A 335 17.25 -18.59 -7.76
N GLU A 336 17.81 -17.58 -8.39
CA GLU A 336 18.17 -16.36 -7.69
C GLU A 336 16.91 -15.54 -7.40
N VAL A 337 16.70 -15.21 -6.12
CA VAL A 337 15.60 -14.35 -5.66
C VAL A 337 15.80 -12.92 -6.13
N THR A 338 17.05 -12.48 -6.19
CA THR A 338 17.48 -11.09 -6.38
C THR A 338 17.81 -10.75 -7.83
N LYS A 339 17.46 -9.54 -8.26
CA LYS A 339 17.90 -8.97 -9.55
C LYS A 339 18.34 -7.51 -9.41
N HIS A 340 19.65 -7.28 -9.48
CA HIS A 340 20.24 -5.94 -9.55
C HIS A 340 20.19 -5.45 -11.00
N GLU A 341 19.25 -4.56 -11.29
CA GLU A 341 19.01 -4.02 -12.64
C GLU A 341 19.87 -2.79 -12.90
N ASP A 342 20.19 -2.58 -14.17
CA ASP A 342 20.76 -1.33 -14.70
C ASP A 342 22.08 -0.86 -14.05
N ALA A 343 22.80 -1.76 -13.36
CA ALA A 343 24.09 -1.47 -12.73
C ALA A 343 25.08 -2.65 -12.85
N PRO A 344 26.38 -2.39 -13.09
CA PRO A 344 27.41 -3.42 -13.02
C PRO A 344 27.68 -3.83 -11.57
N GLU A 345 28.26 -5.02 -11.40
CA GLU A 345 28.59 -5.58 -10.09
C GLU A 345 29.51 -4.71 -9.23
N SER A 346 30.42 -3.96 -9.85
CA SER A 346 31.26 -2.98 -9.14
C SER A 346 30.47 -1.88 -8.45
N GLU A 347 29.25 -1.60 -8.92
CA GLU A 347 28.36 -0.58 -8.38
C GLU A 347 27.38 -1.20 -7.37
N TRP A 348 26.56 -2.16 -7.80
CA TRP A 348 25.47 -2.67 -6.97
C TRP A 348 25.96 -3.43 -5.73
N ARG A 349 27.20 -3.94 -5.72
CA ARG A 349 27.80 -4.54 -4.52
C ARG A 349 27.85 -3.57 -3.33
N ASN A 350 27.75 -2.27 -3.56
CA ASN A 350 27.71 -1.24 -2.51
C ASN A 350 26.30 -0.93 -2.01
N TRP A 351 25.25 -1.36 -2.73
CA TRP A 351 23.85 -1.16 -2.33
C TRP A 351 23.52 -2.01 -1.11
N ASN A 352 22.61 -1.55 -0.25
CA ASN A 352 22.29 -2.24 1.00
C ASN A 352 21.14 -3.25 0.81
N TRP A 353 21.46 -4.47 0.36
CA TRP A 353 20.50 -5.56 0.19
C TRP A 353 20.80 -6.67 1.19
N ARG A 354 19.86 -6.90 2.11
CA ARG A 354 20.04 -7.79 3.25
C ARG A 354 18.97 -8.87 3.25
N SER A 355 19.36 -10.08 3.67
CA SER A 355 18.48 -11.22 3.88
C SER A 355 18.77 -11.82 5.26
N GLU A 356 17.74 -11.95 6.10
CA GLU A 356 17.88 -12.52 7.44
C GLU A 356 16.68 -13.39 7.83
N GLY A 357 16.94 -14.62 8.24
CA GLY A 357 15.90 -15.57 8.66
C GLY A 357 14.97 -16.04 7.53
N ASP A 358 15.26 -15.68 6.28
CA ASP A 358 14.52 -16.12 5.10
C ASP A 358 14.66 -17.65 4.89
N LEU A 359 13.58 -18.31 4.48
CA LEU A 359 13.57 -19.71 4.12
C LEU A 359 13.71 -19.87 2.61
N MET A 360 14.85 -20.41 2.18
CA MET A 360 15.13 -20.73 0.79
C MET A 360 14.76 -22.17 0.48
N VAL A 361 13.84 -22.39 -0.45
CA VAL A 361 13.33 -23.71 -0.84
C VAL A 361 13.58 -23.95 -2.33
N ASN A 362 13.79 -25.21 -2.70
CA ASN A 362 14.04 -25.65 -4.08
C ASN A 362 15.26 -24.97 -4.75
N GLY A 363 16.32 -24.74 -3.98
CA GLY A 363 17.56 -24.13 -4.47
C GLY A 363 17.50 -22.61 -4.62
N ALA A 364 16.47 -21.95 -4.08
CA ALA A 364 16.43 -20.50 -3.99
C ALA A 364 17.70 -19.96 -3.28
N PHE A 365 18.17 -18.78 -3.67
CA PHE A 365 19.19 -18.07 -2.92
C PHE A 365 19.06 -16.56 -3.12
N PHE A 366 19.61 -15.80 -2.17
CA PHE A 366 19.59 -14.34 -2.17
C PHE A 366 21.02 -13.81 -2.23
N THR A 367 21.33 -12.95 -3.19
CA THR A 367 22.64 -12.31 -3.31
C THR A 367 22.63 -11.00 -2.53
N ALA A 368 23.16 -11.03 -1.31
CA ALA A 368 23.27 -9.85 -0.44
C ALA A 368 24.43 -8.92 -0.87
N SER A 369 24.30 -7.64 -0.54
CA SER A 369 25.28 -6.60 -0.88
C SER A 369 25.35 -5.51 0.21
N GLY A 370 26.37 -4.65 0.12
CA GLY A 370 26.53 -3.48 0.97
C GLY A 370 27.27 -3.75 2.28
N ALA A 371 27.43 -2.70 3.08
CA ALA A 371 28.24 -2.69 4.29
C ALA A 371 27.51 -3.30 5.50
N GLY A 372 27.06 -4.56 5.40
CA GLY A 372 26.44 -5.29 6.51
C GLY A 372 25.28 -4.57 7.22
N ALA A 373 24.89 -5.07 8.40
CA ALA A 373 23.85 -4.46 9.24
C ALA A 373 24.42 -3.24 10.00
N SER A 374 23.75 -2.08 9.95
CA SER A 374 24.01 -1.00 10.89
C SER A 374 23.71 -1.46 12.33
N SER A 375 24.31 -0.83 13.35
CA SER A 375 24.02 -1.19 14.75
C SER A 375 22.54 -0.99 15.12
N SER A 376 21.86 -0.01 14.50
CA SER A 376 20.42 0.19 14.62
C SER A 376 19.62 -0.92 13.93
N TYR A 377 20.03 -1.35 12.74
CA TYR A 377 19.36 -2.47 12.04
C TYR A 377 19.58 -3.80 12.78
N ALA A 378 20.77 -4.07 13.29
CA ALA A 378 21.05 -5.27 14.09
C ALA A 378 20.16 -5.33 15.35
N LYS A 379 19.91 -4.17 15.99
CA LYS A 379 18.98 -4.06 17.12
C LYS A 379 17.53 -4.27 16.69
N ALA A 380 17.12 -3.69 15.55
CA ALA A 380 15.81 -3.94 14.97
C ALA A 380 15.56 -5.43 14.71
N SER A 381 16.53 -6.08 14.08
CA SER A 381 16.45 -7.48 13.70
C SER A 381 16.51 -8.44 14.89
N SER A 382 17.13 -8.03 16.01
CA SER A 382 17.20 -8.85 17.23
C SER A 382 15.83 -9.19 17.85
N LEU A 383 14.77 -8.47 17.48
CA LEU A 383 13.38 -8.76 17.89
C LEU A 383 12.66 -9.75 16.95
N GLY A 384 13.26 -10.05 15.80
CA GLY A 384 12.94 -11.12 14.87
C GLY A 384 11.67 -10.90 14.03
N ALA A 385 11.73 -11.22 12.74
CA ALA A 385 10.53 -11.56 11.97
C ALA A 385 9.91 -12.87 12.52
N ARG A 386 8.70 -13.24 12.09
CA ARG A 386 8.21 -14.60 12.37
C ARG A 386 9.16 -15.62 11.76
N PRO A 387 9.34 -16.81 12.37
CA PRO A 387 10.02 -17.92 11.72
C PRO A 387 9.44 -18.14 10.33
N SER A 388 10.30 -18.13 9.31
CA SER A 388 9.93 -18.28 7.91
C SER A 388 9.21 -19.59 7.60
N SER A 389 9.38 -20.62 8.45
CA SER A 389 8.61 -21.87 8.41
C SER A 389 7.11 -21.70 8.69
N LEU A 390 6.70 -20.61 9.34
CA LEU A 390 5.29 -20.30 9.62
C LEU A 390 4.65 -19.42 8.55
N VAL A 391 5.42 -18.87 7.62
CA VAL A 391 4.97 -17.90 6.62
C VAL A 391 3.76 -18.44 5.85
N GLY A 392 3.85 -19.65 5.29
CA GLY A 392 2.73 -20.23 4.54
C GLY A 392 1.43 -20.39 5.35
N THR A 393 1.51 -20.51 6.68
CA THR A 393 0.32 -20.54 7.55
C THR A 393 -0.22 -19.14 7.86
N ILE A 394 0.65 -18.16 8.11
CA ILE A 394 0.23 -16.79 8.48
C ILE A 394 -0.23 -15.97 7.26
N THR A 395 0.12 -16.40 6.05
CA THR A 395 -0.34 -15.79 4.78
C THR A 395 -1.46 -16.59 4.10
N THR A 396 -1.97 -17.68 4.70
CA THR A 396 -3.01 -18.53 4.09
C THR A 396 -4.30 -17.77 3.73
N ASN A 397 -4.59 -16.67 4.44
CA ASN A 397 -5.77 -15.84 4.20
C ASN A 397 -5.46 -14.54 3.45
N ALA A 398 -4.30 -14.45 2.78
CA ALA A 398 -3.99 -13.30 1.95
C ALA A 398 -5.05 -13.13 0.86
N GLY A 399 -5.30 -11.89 0.45
CA GLY A 399 -6.33 -11.51 -0.51
C GLY A 399 -7.62 -11.02 0.12
N ALA A 400 -8.61 -10.76 -0.74
CA ALA A 400 -9.93 -10.30 -0.34
C ALA A 400 -10.64 -11.33 0.54
N LEU A 401 -11.09 -10.89 1.72
CA LEU A 401 -11.71 -11.76 2.71
C LEU A 401 -13.23 -11.89 2.51
N ASN A 402 -13.74 -13.10 2.67
CA ASN A 402 -15.17 -13.39 2.67
C ASN A 402 -15.81 -13.17 4.05
N CYS A 403 -15.71 -11.95 4.59
CA CYS A 403 -16.30 -11.62 5.90
C CYS A 403 -17.83 -11.68 5.86
N ARG A 404 -18.47 -12.28 6.87
CA ARG A 404 -19.93 -12.30 7.03
C ARG A 404 -20.37 -11.54 8.27
N LYS A 405 -21.48 -10.81 8.17
CA LYS A 405 -22.06 -10.06 9.29
C LYS A 405 -22.45 -11.03 10.41
N GLY A 406 -22.14 -10.68 11.66
CA GLY A 406 -22.48 -11.50 12.84
C GLY A 406 -21.57 -12.72 13.06
N SER A 407 -20.48 -12.84 12.29
CA SER A 407 -19.41 -13.79 12.56
C SER A 407 -18.07 -13.08 12.54
N ARG A 408 -17.04 -13.73 13.09
CA ARG A 408 -15.65 -13.32 12.82
C ARG A 408 -15.42 -13.30 11.31
N CYS A 409 -14.62 -12.35 10.86
CA CYS A 409 -13.92 -12.50 9.61
C CYS A 409 -12.68 -13.40 9.86
#